data_AF-A0A7Y8J410-F1
#
_entry.id   AF-A0A7Y8J410-F1
#
_cell.length_a   1.000
_cell.length_b   1.000
_cell.length_c   1.000
_cell.angle_alpha   90.00
_cell.angle_beta   90.00
_cell.angle_gamma   90.00
#
_symmetry.space_group_name_H-M   'P 1'
#
loop_
_entity.id
_entity.type
_entity.pdbx_description
1 polymer ?
#
loop_
_entity_poly.entity_id
_entity_poly.type
_entity_poly.pdbx_seq_one_letter_code
_entity_poly.pdbx_strand_id
1 'polypeptide(L)'
;MRKTSASLAVFLCLATVGAAHRPEHHQEASGGFTRVFPQTANGTANGVVIRSGVTITNNTNREGSGSLRFFGDDGAPLTINTSLGRGESFNFSLQAGEILRLETDGQGPLQEGWTGVISDAELSGSLTFTMTRIDGSFLSEIAVGDSAPAGRQMIFAESRQGRYSAFAVCNPDAGADAHLSLELRGLKGMPLASKAVSLGPLAHRAEYVTETLNEAGLRDFAGVLLVTSGLPVSLVTLRESGSNYTSLPSVCDAVSVQTARDIVFPRVADGVFGDLRYRTAFLLLNNSDAPREATLEIFNLDGDVMPVTIGATSAARFRVNVPARGALELETDGRSDPGVAGWARVACEQPLGGAGIPRGGRY
;
A
#
# COMPACT_ATOMS: atom_id res chain seq x y z
N MET A 1 6.31 19.97 18.00
CA MET A 1 6.91 18.82 18.71
C MET A 1 7.48 17.90 17.65
N ARG A 2 8.81 17.86 17.49
CA ARG A 2 9.51 16.96 16.56
C ARG A 2 9.32 15.53 17.07
N LYS A 3 8.75 14.65 16.24
CA LYS A 3 8.43 13.28 16.64
C LYS A 3 9.68 12.41 16.58
N THR A 4 10.09 11.94 17.74
CA THR A 4 11.03 10.83 17.93
C THR A 4 10.21 9.56 18.13
N SER A 5 9.88 8.86 17.05
CA SER A 5 9.52 7.44 17.12
C SER A 5 10.10 6.71 15.92
N ALA A 6 10.37 5.43 16.15
CA ALA A 6 10.54 4.33 15.20
C ALA A 6 9.97 4.53 13.78
N SER A 7 8.83 5.22 13.69
CA SER A 7 8.05 5.44 12.49
C SER A 7 8.74 6.23 11.39
N LEU A 8 9.69 7.09 11.76
CA LEU A 8 10.50 7.85 10.82
C LEU A 8 11.41 6.94 9.97
N ALA A 9 11.73 5.72 10.44
CA ALA A 9 12.72 4.84 9.80
C ALA A 9 12.20 4.07 8.57
N VAL A 10 10.89 4.02 8.31
CA VAL A 10 10.36 3.35 7.10
C VAL A 10 10.19 4.34 5.93
N PHE A 11 10.27 5.66 6.18
CA PHE A 11 9.83 6.69 5.23
C PHE A 11 10.69 7.97 5.26
N LEU A 12 11.93 7.94 5.75
CA LEU A 12 12.77 9.14 5.80
C LEU A 12 14.09 8.94 5.06
N CYS A 13 14.13 9.40 3.81
CA CYS A 13 15.38 9.73 3.15
C CYS A 13 15.59 11.24 3.04
N LEU A 14 16.75 11.69 3.53
CA LEU A 14 17.29 13.02 3.28
C LEU A 14 17.83 13.08 1.86
N ALA A 15 17.25 13.97 1.04
CA ALA A 15 17.70 14.25 -0.31
C ALA A 15 19.20 14.54 -0.37
N THR A 16 19.94 13.73 -1.14
CA THR A 16 21.23 14.14 -1.71
C THR A 16 21.16 14.05 -3.22
N VAL A 17 21.36 15.19 -3.86
CA VAL A 17 21.42 15.34 -5.33
C VAL A 17 22.80 14.87 -5.78
N GLY A 18 22.85 13.84 -6.62
CA GLY A 18 24.05 13.39 -7.30
C GLY A 18 23.74 13.12 -8.76
N ALA A 19 24.27 13.95 -9.66
CA ALA A 19 24.21 13.71 -11.09
C ALA A 19 25.32 12.74 -11.52
N ALA A 20 25.01 11.76 -12.37
CA ALA A 20 25.61 11.60 -13.71
C ALA A 20 25.63 10.15 -14.25
N HIS A 21 25.50 10.10 -15.58
CA HIS A 21 26.08 9.17 -16.54
C HIS A 21 25.32 7.89 -16.92
N ARG A 22 24.90 7.93 -18.20
CA ARG A 22 24.18 6.94 -19.02
C ARG A 22 25.12 5.84 -19.51
N PRO A 23 24.68 4.58 -19.47
CA PRO A 23 24.93 3.67 -20.56
C PRO A 23 23.62 3.21 -21.18
N GLU A 24 23.54 3.30 -22.51
CA GLU A 24 22.47 2.71 -23.30
C GLU A 24 22.53 1.19 -23.19
N HIS A 25 21.45 0.55 -22.73
CA HIS A 25 21.19 -0.85 -23.06
C HIS A 25 19.70 -1.10 -23.29
N HIS A 26 19.45 -1.52 -24.53
CA HIS A 26 18.31 -2.19 -25.12
C HIS A 26 17.17 -2.67 -24.22
N GLN A 27 15.95 -2.28 -24.63
CA GLN A 27 14.70 -2.99 -24.35
C GLN A 27 14.83 -4.48 -24.73
N GLU A 28 14.73 -5.37 -23.75
CA GLU A 28 14.32 -6.75 -24.01
C GLU A 28 12.80 -6.85 -23.88
N ALA A 29 12.14 -6.77 -25.05
CA ALA A 29 10.82 -7.33 -25.24
C ALA A 29 10.94 -8.87 -25.25
N SER A 30 10.74 -9.49 -24.09
CA SER A 30 10.33 -10.90 -23.99
C SER A 30 9.19 -10.98 -22.96
N GLY A 31 8.17 -11.79 -23.24
CA GLY A 31 6.88 -11.80 -22.52
C GLY A 31 6.96 -12.33 -21.08
N GLY A 32 7.74 -11.67 -20.21
CA GLY A 32 7.81 -11.92 -18.79
C GLY A 32 6.72 -11.19 -18.00
N PHE A 33 6.34 -11.76 -16.86
CA PHE A 33 5.49 -11.14 -15.87
C PHE A 33 6.35 -10.32 -14.92
N THR A 34 5.95 -9.07 -14.68
CA THR A 34 6.66 -8.16 -13.76
C THR A 34 5.81 -7.88 -12.54
N ARG A 35 6.41 -8.04 -11.35
CA ARG A 35 5.86 -7.56 -10.07
C ARG A 35 6.75 -6.45 -9.54
N VAL A 36 6.14 -5.38 -9.05
CA VAL A 36 6.84 -4.24 -8.46
C VAL A 36 6.38 -4.07 -7.03
N PHE A 37 7.32 -4.14 -6.09
CA PHE A 37 7.10 -3.80 -4.69
C PHE A 37 7.73 -2.42 -4.45
N PRO A 38 6.93 -1.34 -4.40
CA PRO A 38 7.45 0.03 -4.48
C PRO A 38 8.19 0.51 -3.23
N GLN A 39 8.42 -0.36 -2.23
CA GLN A 39 9.23 -0.06 -1.07
C GLN A 39 9.95 -1.32 -0.60
N THR A 40 11.20 -1.16 -0.18
CA THR A 40 12.04 -2.17 0.45
C THR A 40 12.97 -1.45 1.40
N ALA A 41 13.15 -2.00 2.59
CA ALA A 41 14.00 -1.43 3.62
C ALA A 41 14.79 -2.52 4.35
N ASN A 42 16.05 -2.22 4.64
CA ASN A 42 16.94 -3.08 5.42
C ASN A 42 17.79 -2.22 6.36
N GLY A 43 18.01 -2.68 7.59
CA GLY A 43 19.00 -2.07 8.48
C GLY A 43 18.37 -1.42 9.71
N THR A 44 19.15 -0.57 10.37
CA THR A 44 18.79 0.06 11.64
C THR A 44 18.72 1.57 11.52
N ALA A 45 17.64 2.17 12.00
CA ALA A 45 17.53 3.62 12.21
C ALA A 45 16.68 3.93 13.45
N ASN A 46 17.08 4.96 14.21
CA ASN A 46 16.35 5.45 15.38
C ASN A 46 16.00 4.35 16.43
N GLY A 47 16.89 3.37 16.61
CA GLY A 47 16.69 2.24 17.55
C GLY A 47 15.75 1.14 17.06
N VAL A 48 15.33 1.20 15.79
CA VAL A 48 14.51 0.19 15.12
C VAL A 48 15.32 -0.54 14.08
N VAL A 49 15.18 -1.86 14.07
CA VAL A 49 15.67 -2.75 13.04
C VAL A 49 14.51 -3.05 12.10
N ILE A 50 14.72 -2.85 10.79
CA ILE A 50 13.74 -3.14 9.75
C ILE A 50 14.30 -4.25 8.86
N ARG A 51 13.48 -5.27 8.61
CA ARG A 51 13.74 -6.33 7.63
C ARG A 51 12.64 -6.35 6.59
N SER A 52 13.01 -6.52 5.33
CA SER A 52 12.08 -6.80 4.25
C SER A 52 12.09 -8.28 3.93
N GLY A 53 10.92 -8.89 3.79
CA GLY A 53 10.74 -10.26 3.33
C GLY A 53 9.96 -10.27 2.03
N VAL A 54 10.48 -10.88 0.98
CA VAL A 54 9.76 -11.11 -0.27
C VAL A 54 9.35 -12.56 -0.34
N THR A 55 8.05 -12.80 -0.41
CA THR A 55 7.47 -14.13 -0.64
C THR A 55 6.93 -14.18 -2.05
N ILE A 56 7.40 -15.15 -2.84
CA ILE A 56 6.91 -15.42 -4.20
C ILE A 56 6.33 -16.83 -4.23
N THR A 57 5.12 -16.95 -4.73
CA THR A 57 4.39 -18.22 -4.81
C THR A 57 4.13 -18.57 -6.26
N ASN A 58 4.51 -19.77 -6.67
CA ASN A 58 4.11 -20.33 -7.95
C ASN A 58 2.76 -21.05 -7.81
N ASN A 59 1.68 -20.31 -8.04
CA ASN A 59 0.32 -20.85 -8.08
C ASN A 59 -0.08 -21.38 -9.48
N THR A 60 0.87 -21.48 -10.41
CA THR A 60 0.63 -22.05 -11.74
C THR A 60 0.81 -23.58 -11.73
N ASN A 61 0.52 -24.22 -12.86
CA ASN A 61 0.68 -25.66 -13.05
C ASN A 61 1.99 -26.06 -13.74
N ARG A 62 2.96 -25.15 -13.84
CA ARG A 62 4.27 -25.36 -14.47
C ARG A 62 5.38 -24.72 -13.65
N GLU A 63 6.63 -25.11 -13.91
CA GLU A 63 7.79 -24.39 -13.37
C GLU A 63 7.79 -22.93 -13.86
N GLY A 64 8.14 -22.03 -12.94
CA GLY A 64 8.38 -20.62 -13.21
C GLY A 64 9.78 -20.22 -12.72
N SER A 65 10.53 -19.56 -13.58
CA SER A 65 11.88 -19.06 -13.30
C SER A 65 11.95 -17.55 -13.47
N GLY A 66 12.88 -16.92 -12.76
CA GLY A 66 12.98 -15.47 -12.78
C GLY A 66 14.12 -14.91 -11.95
N SER A 67 14.08 -13.59 -11.77
CA SER A 67 15.00 -12.85 -10.91
C SER A 67 14.28 -11.81 -10.08
N LEU A 68 14.70 -11.68 -8.82
CA LEU A 68 14.38 -10.57 -7.93
C LEU A 68 15.55 -9.58 -7.96
N ARG A 69 15.27 -8.27 -8.07
CA ARG A 69 16.27 -7.20 -8.12
C ARG A 69 15.93 -6.07 -7.16
N PHE A 70 16.94 -5.53 -6.50
CA PHE A 70 16.84 -4.41 -5.58
C PHE A 70 17.42 -3.13 -6.21
N PHE A 71 16.69 -2.03 -6.10
CA PHE A 71 17.08 -0.72 -6.62
C PHE A 71 17.00 0.30 -5.49
N GLY A 72 18.00 1.17 -5.39
CA GLY A 72 18.03 2.27 -4.41
C GLY A 72 17.19 3.46 -4.85
N ASP A 73 17.16 4.49 -4.02
CA ASP A 73 16.39 5.73 -4.27
C ASP A 73 16.81 6.46 -5.54
N ASP A 74 18.09 6.41 -5.89
CA ASP A 74 18.65 7.02 -7.11
C ASP A 74 18.52 6.13 -8.35
N GLY A 75 17.96 4.92 -8.20
CA GLY A 75 17.84 3.91 -9.25
C GLY A 75 19.08 3.04 -9.46
N ALA A 76 20.16 3.26 -8.68
CA ALA A 76 21.31 2.38 -8.70
C ALA A 76 20.96 1.00 -8.10
N PRO A 77 21.63 -0.10 -8.53
CA PRO A 77 21.43 -1.40 -7.89
C PRO A 77 21.78 -1.35 -6.39
N LEU A 78 20.87 -1.87 -5.56
CA LEU A 78 21.02 -1.85 -4.11
C LEU A 78 21.51 -3.20 -3.60
N THR A 79 22.78 -3.30 -3.23
CA THR A 79 23.34 -4.53 -2.65
C THR A 79 22.90 -4.69 -1.19
N ILE A 80 22.17 -5.76 -0.90
CA ILE A 80 21.64 -6.08 0.44
C ILE A 80 22.09 -7.49 0.87
N ASN A 81 22.29 -7.69 2.17
CA ASN A 81 22.45 -9.02 2.75
C ASN A 81 21.08 -9.67 2.97
N THR A 82 20.93 -10.90 2.47
CA THR A 82 19.67 -11.63 2.54
C THR A 82 19.90 -13.07 3.01
N SER A 83 18.81 -13.79 3.26
CA SER A 83 18.81 -15.24 3.50
C SER A 83 19.40 -16.07 2.34
N LEU A 84 19.52 -15.50 1.14
CA LEU A 84 20.14 -16.13 -0.04
C LEU A 84 21.58 -15.67 -0.29
N GLY A 85 22.15 -14.87 0.62
CA GLY A 85 23.46 -14.26 0.48
C GLY A 85 23.39 -12.75 0.18
N ARG A 86 24.54 -12.18 -0.17
CA ARG A 86 24.69 -10.74 -0.42
C ARG A 86 24.67 -10.46 -1.92
N GLY A 87 23.84 -9.51 -2.35
CA GLY A 87 23.75 -9.11 -3.76
C GLY A 87 22.62 -8.11 -4.01
N GLU A 88 22.58 -7.58 -5.23
CA GLU A 88 21.49 -6.74 -5.75
C GLU A 88 20.45 -7.52 -6.56
N SER A 89 20.76 -8.78 -6.93
CA SER A 89 19.89 -9.63 -7.74
C SER A 89 19.99 -11.09 -7.32
N PHE A 90 18.85 -11.79 -7.31
CA PHE A 90 18.74 -13.18 -6.91
C PHE A 90 17.89 -13.95 -7.92
N ASN A 91 18.48 -14.94 -8.58
CA ASN A 91 17.76 -15.81 -9.50
C ASN A 91 17.02 -16.90 -8.73
N PHE A 92 15.88 -17.33 -9.26
CA PHE A 92 15.11 -18.42 -8.69
C PHE A 92 14.48 -19.29 -9.78
N SER A 93 14.16 -20.53 -9.42
CA SER A 93 13.26 -21.44 -10.12
C SER A 93 12.34 -22.03 -9.07
N LEU A 94 11.04 -22.05 -9.36
CA LEU A 94 9.99 -22.57 -8.51
C LEU A 94 9.15 -23.57 -9.29
N GLN A 95 9.09 -24.81 -8.82
CA GLN A 95 8.15 -25.80 -9.33
C GLN A 95 6.70 -25.38 -9.02
N ALA A 96 5.73 -26.03 -9.65
CA ALA A 96 4.32 -25.79 -9.39
C ALA A 96 4.01 -25.99 -7.89
N GLY A 97 3.40 -24.98 -7.25
CA GLY A 97 3.08 -24.98 -5.82
C GLY A 97 4.23 -24.59 -4.88
N GLU A 98 5.44 -24.36 -5.39
CA GLU A 98 6.57 -23.94 -4.56
C GLU A 98 6.54 -22.45 -4.20
N ILE A 99 7.24 -22.13 -3.11
CA ILE A 99 7.35 -20.78 -2.56
C ILE A 99 8.83 -20.43 -2.37
N LEU A 100 9.21 -19.24 -2.79
CA LEU A 100 10.45 -18.59 -2.38
C LEU A 100 10.17 -17.62 -1.23
N ARG A 101 10.97 -17.67 -0.17
CA ARG A 101 11.06 -16.60 0.83
C ARG A 101 12.48 -16.08 0.92
N LEU A 102 12.66 -14.82 0.55
CA LEU A 102 13.89 -14.06 0.74
C LEU A 102 13.68 -13.06 1.86
N GLU A 103 14.58 -12.98 2.82
CA GLU A 103 14.50 -12.00 3.92
C GLU A 103 15.83 -11.24 4.06
N THR A 104 15.77 -9.92 4.22
CA THR A 104 16.95 -9.10 4.51
C THR A 104 17.38 -9.24 5.97
N ASP A 105 18.66 -9.06 6.28
CA ASP A 105 19.21 -9.38 7.61
C ASP A 105 18.93 -8.34 8.71
N GLY A 106 18.52 -7.12 8.33
CA GLY A 106 18.28 -5.98 9.20
C GLY A 106 19.56 -5.35 9.74
N GLN A 107 20.73 -5.71 9.21
CA GLN A 107 22.02 -5.22 9.70
C GLN A 107 22.45 -3.94 8.98
N GLY A 108 23.33 -3.18 9.63
CA GLY A 108 23.91 -1.96 9.08
C GLY A 108 23.00 -0.73 9.21
N PRO A 109 23.43 0.42 8.63
CA PRO A 109 22.57 1.59 8.54
C PRO A 109 21.34 1.28 7.68
N LEU A 110 20.25 2.01 7.91
CA LEU A 110 19.06 1.91 7.07
C LEU A 110 19.42 2.15 5.60
N GLN A 111 18.98 1.22 4.75
CA GLN A 111 18.98 1.28 3.30
C GLN A 111 17.53 1.13 2.85
N GLU A 112 17.13 1.94 1.87
CA GLU A 112 15.78 1.91 1.30
C GLU A 112 15.81 1.99 -0.23
N GLY A 113 14.69 1.64 -0.84
CA GLY A 113 14.59 1.45 -2.28
C GLY A 113 13.34 0.66 -2.65
N TRP A 114 13.38 -0.05 -3.77
CA TRP A 114 12.26 -0.89 -4.21
C TRP A 114 12.74 -2.22 -4.78
N THR A 115 11.82 -3.17 -4.88
CA THR A 115 12.10 -4.52 -5.40
C THR A 115 11.31 -4.77 -6.68
N GLY A 116 12.01 -5.17 -7.74
CA GLY A 116 11.41 -5.68 -8.97
C GLY A 116 11.55 -7.20 -9.05
N VAL A 117 10.50 -7.89 -9.51
CA VAL A 117 10.54 -9.32 -9.82
C VAL A 117 10.12 -9.50 -11.26
N ILE A 118 10.94 -10.22 -12.03
CA ILE A 118 10.65 -10.59 -13.42
C ILE A 118 10.65 -12.11 -13.48
N SER A 119 9.59 -12.70 -14.04
CA SER A 119 9.45 -14.15 -14.21
C SER A 119 8.86 -14.53 -15.56
N ASP A 120 9.12 -15.76 -16.00
CA ASP A 120 8.52 -16.34 -17.21
C ASP A 120 7.13 -16.95 -16.99
N ALA A 121 6.67 -17.01 -15.74
CA ALA A 121 5.37 -17.47 -15.30
C ALA A 121 4.64 -16.40 -14.48
N GLU A 122 3.31 -16.46 -14.45
CA GLU A 122 2.48 -15.54 -13.65
C GLU A 122 2.53 -15.94 -12.17
N LEU A 123 3.55 -15.46 -11.46
CA LEU A 123 3.72 -15.72 -10.03
C LEU A 123 2.94 -14.71 -9.20
N SER A 124 2.54 -15.12 -7.99
CA SER A 124 1.99 -14.23 -6.97
C SER A 124 3.07 -13.82 -5.98
N GLY A 125 2.94 -12.66 -5.34
CA GLY A 125 3.91 -12.27 -4.34
C GLY A 125 3.43 -11.23 -3.34
N SER A 126 4.16 -11.12 -2.25
CA SER A 126 3.96 -10.12 -1.21
C SER A 126 5.30 -9.71 -0.63
N LEU A 127 5.38 -8.46 -0.16
CA LEU A 127 6.50 -7.96 0.61
C LEU A 127 6.07 -7.70 2.06
N THR A 128 6.85 -8.17 3.03
CA THR A 128 6.62 -7.97 4.46
C THR A 128 7.69 -7.07 5.05
N PHE A 129 7.29 -6.11 5.88
CA PHE A 129 8.21 -5.36 6.73
C PHE A 129 8.08 -5.88 8.15
N THR A 130 9.16 -6.42 8.71
CA THR A 130 9.24 -6.81 10.11
C THR A 130 10.07 -5.78 10.86
N MET A 131 9.48 -5.19 11.91
CA MET A 131 10.11 -4.14 12.71
C MET A 131 10.34 -4.65 14.13
N THR A 132 11.58 -4.54 14.60
CA THR A 132 11.95 -4.85 15.99
C THR A 132 12.72 -3.70 16.60
N ARG A 133 12.80 -3.62 17.93
CA ARG A 133 13.83 -2.82 18.59
C ARG A 133 15.19 -3.50 18.44
N ILE A 134 16.25 -2.76 18.76
CA ILE A 134 17.63 -3.28 18.75
C ILE A 134 17.85 -4.45 19.71
N ASP A 135 17.04 -4.56 20.78
CA ASP A 135 17.05 -5.69 21.72
C ASP A 135 16.31 -6.94 21.20
N GLY A 136 15.79 -6.88 19.96
CA GLY A 136 15.02 -7.96 19.34
C GLY A 136 13.53 -7.97 19.69
N SER A 137 13.05 -7.06 20.56
CA SER A 137 11.62 -7.00 20.88
C SER A 137 10.79 -6.59 19.66
N PHE A 138 9.73 -7.36 19.39
CA PHE A 138 8.82 -7.11 18.28
C PHE A 138 8.10 -5.77 18.44
N LEU A 139 8.00 -5.01 17.34
CA LEU A 139 7.24 -3.77 17.27
C LEU A 139 6.02 -3.91 16.37
N SER A 140 6.22 -4.37 15.15
CA SER A 140 5.17 -4.45 14.14
C SER A 140 5.58 -5.36 12.99
N GLU A 141 4.58 -5.85 12.28
CA GLU A 141 4.75 -6.49 10.98
C GLU A 141 3.60 -6.07 10.07
N ILE A 142 3.93 -5.77 8.82
CA ILE A 142 2.93 -5.45 7.81
C ILE A 142 3.33 -6.07 6.47
N ALA A 143 2.34 -6.64 5.79
CA ALA A 143 2.47 -7.13 4.43
C ALA A 143 1.85 -6.14 3.43
N VAL A 144 2.47 -6.01 2.27
CA VAL A 144 1.97 -5.26 1.12
C VAL A 144 1.99 -6.17 -0.12
N GLY A 145 1.02 -6.00 -1.00
CA GLY A 145 1.01 -6.63 -2.32
C GLY A 145 1.93 -5.93 -3.31
N ASP A 146 2.03 -6.48 -4.52
CA ASP A 146 2.62 -5.76 -5.64
C ASP A 146 1.73 -4.59 -6.09
N SER A 147 2.34 -3.60 -6.72
CA SER A 147 1.65 -2.48 -7.35
C SER A 147 1.89 -2.54 -8.85
N ALA A 148 0.82 -2.64 -9.64
CA ALA A 148 0.92 -2.52 -11.08
C ALA A 148 1.35 -1.08 -11.47
N PRO A 149 2.29 -0.90 -12.42
CA PRO A 149 2.64 0.42 -12.92
C PRO A 149 1.47 1.09 -13.65
N ALA A 150 1.16 2.34 -13.32
CA ALA A 150 0.11 3.12 -13.97
C ALA A 150 0.44 4.63 -14.00
N GLY A 151 -0.03 5.32 -15.04
CA GLY A 151 0.16 6.76 -15.19
C GLY A 151 -0.72 7.61 -14.26
N ARG A 152 -1.72 7.02 -13.62
CA ARG A 152 -2.58 7.68 -12.63
C ARG A 152 -3.01 6.72 -11.54
N GLN A 153 -2.69 7.05 -10.29
CA GLN A 153 -3.01 6.25 -9.10
C GLN A 153 -3.47 7.13 -7.95
N MET A 154 -4.26 6.56 -7.05
CA MET A 154 -4.82 7.24 -5.89
C MET A 154 -4.66 6.39 -4.64
N ILE A 155 -4.27 7.03 -3.54
CA ILE A 155 -4.22 6.42 -2.21
C ILE A 155 -5.02 7.26 -1.21
N PHE A 156 -5.47 6.63 -0.14
CA PHE A 156 -6.04 7.36 0.99
C PHE A 156 -4.92 8.01 1.81
N ALA A 157 -5.17 9.25 2.22
CA ALA A 157 -4.23 10.03 3.01
C ALA A 157 -4.95 10.60 4.24
N GLU A 158 -4.36 10.41 5.41
CA GLU A 158 -4.83 11.03 6.65
C GLU A 158 -3.68 11.46 7.57
N SER A 159 -4.00 12.46 8.40
CA SER A 159 -3.12 13.01 9.43
C SER A 159 -3.97 13.50 10.60
N ARG A 160 -4.78 12.57 11.15
CA ARG A 160 -5.76 12.82 12.20
C ARG A 160 -5.74 11.72 13.25
N GLN A 161 -6.13 12.04 14.47
CA GLN A 161 -6.31 11.05 15.55
C GLN A 161 -5.07 10.14 15.79
N GLY A 162 -3.86 10.69 15.62
CA GLY A 162 -2.62 9.92 15.76
C GLY A 162 -2.35 8.93 14.61
N ARG A 163 -3.11 9.01 13.52
CA ARG A 163 -2.89 8.27 12.27
C ARG A 163 -2.17 9.14 11.25
N TYR A 164 -1.22 8.56 10.54
CA TYR A 164 -0.42 9.26 9.53
C TYR A 164 -0.22 8.36 8.31
N SER A 165 -0.58 8.87 7.13
CA SER A 165 -0.32 8.19 5.87
C SER A 165 1.05 8.56 5.31
N ALA A 166 1.78 7.54 4.87
CA ALA A 166 2.99 7.65 4.09
C ALA A 166 2.84 6.87 2.78
N PHE A 167 3.61 7.27 1.78
CA PHE A 167 3.60 6.63 0.48
C PHE A 167 5.02 6.33 0.03
N ALA A 168 5.15 5.33 -0.83
CA ALA A 168 6.36 5.05 -1.57
C ALA A 168 6.02 4.87 -3.04
N VAL A 169 6.82 5.49 -3.90
CA VAL A 169 6.63 5.51 -5.34
C VAL A 169 7.95 5.23 -6.03
N CYS A 170 7.91 4.35 -7.04
CA CYS A 170 9.08 4.09 -7.89
C CYS A 170 8.73 4.30 -9.37
N ASN A 171 9.76 4.67 -10.13
CA ASN A 171 9.75 4.65 -11.58
C ASN A 171 10.35 3.33 -12.06
N PRO A 172 9.56 2.33 -12.50
CA PRO A 172 10.11 1.08 -13.00
C PRO A 172 10.73 1.19 -14.40
N ASP A 173 10.63 2.34 -15.08
CA ASP A 173 11.26 2.56 -16.38
C ASP A 173 12.77 2.80 -16.22
N ALA A 174 13.57 2.11 -17.04
CA ALA A 174 15.02 2.17 -17.00
C ALA A 174 15.65 3.21 -17.94
N GLY A 175 14.85 3.84 -18.81
CA GLY A 175 15.32 4.71 -19.87
C GLY A 175 14.97 6.19 -19.70
N ALA A 176 13.92 6.53 -18.94
CA ALA A 176 13.39 7.88 -18.89
C ALA A 176 12.96 8.34 -17.49
N ASP A 177 13.04 9.65 -17.27
CA ASP A 177 12.57 10.31 -16.07
C ASP A 177 11.03 10.31 -16.02
N ALA A 178 10.47 9.88 -14.90
CA ALA A 178 9.05 10.05 -14.61
C ALA A 178 8.83 11.43 -13.96
N HIS A 179 8.03 12.29 -14.62
CA HIS A 179 7.55 13.53 -14.04
C HIS A 179 6.19 13.30 -13.38
N LEU A 180 6.12 13.48 -12.07
CA LEU A 180 4.95 13.22 -11.23
C LEU A 180 4.31 14.54 -10.80
N SER A 181 2.99 14.59 -10.86
CA SER A 181 2.15 15.56 -10.16
C SER A 181 1.49 14.86 -8.97
N LEU A 182 1.84 15.31 -7.77
CA LEU A 182 1.25 14.86 -6.52
C LEU A 182 0.17 15.88 -6.13
N GLU A 183 -1.09 15.47 -6.07
CA GLU A 183 -2.21 16.36 -5.75
C GLU A 183 -2.99 15.81 -4.56
N LEU A 184 -3.03 16.58 -3.47
CA LEU A 184 -3.83 16.24 -2.30
C LEU A 184 -5.22 16.80 -2.45
N ARG A 185 -6.21 15.95 -2.22
CA ARG A 185 -7.62 16.28 -2.30
C ARG A 185 -8.32 15.92 -1.00
N GLY A 186 -9.31 16.70 -0.57
CA GLY A 186 -10.17 16.32 0.54
C GLY A 186 -11.06 15.12 0.21
N LEU A 187 -11.80 14.58 1.20
CA LEU A 187 -12.75 13.47 0.99
C LEU A 187 -13.76 13.72 -0.16
N LYS A 188 -14.16 14.97 -0.35
CA LYS A 188 -15.08 15.39 -1.42
C LYS A 188 -14.41 15.55 -2.80
N GLY A 189 -13.14 15.21 -2.93
CA GLY A 189 -12.36 15.31 -4.17
C GLY A 189 -11.88 16.71 -4.53
N MET A 190 -12.12 17.71 -3.67
CA MET A 190 -11.64 19.07 -3.90
C MET A 190 -10.13 19.16 -3.75
N PRO A 191 -9.40 19.77 -4.71
CA PRO A 191 -7.96 20.03 -4.59
C PRO A 191 -7.66 20.89 -3.37
N LEU A 192 -6.60 20.54 -2.65
CA LEU A 192 -6.09 21.30 -1.51
C LEU A 192 -4.66 21.76 -1.74
N ALA A 193 -3.79 20.84 -2.17
CA ALA A 193 -2.37 21.07 -2.36
C ALA A 193 -1.85 20.32 -3.58
N SER A 194 -0.76 20.81 -4.17
CA SER A 194 -0.04 20.05 -5.19
C SER A 194 1.47 20.27 -5.16
N LYS A 195 2.21 19.28 -5.66
CA LYS A 195 3.67 19.35 -5.81
C LYS A 195 4.11 18.54 -7.00
N ALA A 196 5.00 19.12 -7.81
CA ALA A 196 5.70 18.39 -8.85
C ALA A 196 6.94 17.70 -8.28
N VAL A 197 7.17 16.46 -8.68
CA VAL A 197 8.33 15.64 -8.32
C VAL A 197 8.85 14.97 -9.59
N SER A 198 10.16 14.85 -9.75
CA SER A 198 10.75 14.00 -10.79
C SER A 198 11.42 12.81 -10.13
N LEU A 199 11.26 11.63 -10.74
CA LEU A 199 12.02 10.42 -10.43
C LEU A 199 12.85 10.07 -11.66
N GLY A 200 14.16 9.90 -11.48
CA GLY A 200 15.03 9.38 -12.54
C GLY A 200 14.66 7.95 -12.93
N PRO A 201 15.37 7.36 -13.92
CA PRO A 201 15.15 5.97 -14.30
C PRO A 201 15.43 5.05 -13.11
N LEU A 202 14.55 4.08 -12.86
CA LEU A 202 14.61 3.14 -11.72
C LEU A 202 14.59 3.81 -10.34
N ALA A 203 14.40 5.13 -10.25
CA ALA A 203 14.46 5.85 -8.99
C ALA A 203 13.22 5.59 -8.12
N HIS A 204 13.39 5.81 -6.82
CA HIS A 204 12.38 5.59 -5.80
C HIS A 204 12.34 6.73 -4.78
N ARG A 205 11.18 6.91 -4.15
CA ARG A 205 10.96 7.89 -3.09
C ARG A 205 9.90 7.40 -2.12
N ALA A 206 10.19 7.47 -0.83
CA ALA A 206 9.27 7.16 0.25
C ALA A 206 9.18 8.33 1.26
N GLU A 207 7.97 8.83 1.54
CA GLU A 207 7.76 9.99 2.42
C GLU A 207 6.37 9.97 3.09
N TYR A 208 6.24 10.69 4.22
CA TYR A 208 4.92 11.03 4.74
C TYR A 208 4.22 12.07 3.85
N VAL A 209 2.93 11.87 3.59
CA VAL A 209 2.13 12.79 2.76
C VAL A 209 2.22 14.24 3.28
N THR A 210 2.22 14.40 4.61
CA THR A 210 2.31 15.71 5.27
C THR A 210 3.67 16.38 5.13
N GLU A 211 4.74 15.59 4.98
CA GLU A 211 6.11 16.11 4.81
C GLU A 211 6.32 16.57 3.37
N THR A 212 5.87 15.78 2.40
CA THR A 212 6.02 16.08 0.97
C THR A 212 5.33 17.39 0.61
N LEU A 213 4.09 17.59 1.07
CA LEU A 213 3.26 18.71 0.63
C LEU A 213 3.33 19.94 1.55
N ASN A 214 4.04 19.84 2.68
CA ASN A 214 4.39 20.95 3.59
C ASN A 214 3.24 21.93 3.91
N GLU A 215 2.00 21.44 4.01
CA GLU A 215 0.88 22.30 4.31
C GLU A 215 0.56 22.28 5.80
N ALA A 216 0.78 23.42 6.46
CA ALA A 216 0.45 23.64 7.88
C ALA A 216 -1.03 23.36 8.23
N GLY A 217 -1.91 23.28 7.21
CA GLY A 217 -3.33 22.95 7.30
C GLY A 217 -3.66 21.46 7.34
N LEU A 218 -2.69 20.54 7.21
CA LEU A 218 -2.93 19.09 7.27
C LEU A 218 -2.99 18.54 8.70
N ARG A 219 -3.25 19.37 9.70
CA ARG A 219 -3.58 18.87 11.04
C ARG A 219 -5.06 18.49 11.02
N ASP A 220 -5.37 17.24 11.36
CA ASP A 220 -6.73 16.69 11.34
C ASP A 220 -7.32 16.54 9.92
N PHE A 221 -6.49 16.07 8.98
CA PHE A 221 -6.90 15.87 7.58
C PHE A 221 -7.28 14.42 7.29
N ALA A 222 -8.23 14.26 6.36
CA ALA A 222 -8.52 13.01 5.65
C ALA A 222 -8.94 13.32 4.21
N GLY A 223 -8.51 12.47 3.28
CA GLY A 223 -8.75 12.63 1.86
C GLY A 223 -7.93 11.64 1.05
N VAL A 224 -7.46 12.08 -0.11
CA VAL A 224 -6.68 11.24 -1.02
C VAL A 224 -5.47 11.98 -1.56
N LEU A 225 -4.39 11.24 -1.83
CA LEU A 225 -3.30 11.69 -2.66
C LEU A 225 -3.48 11.10 -4.06
N LEU A 226 -3.64 11.96 -5.06
CA LEU A 226 -3.66 11.60 -6.47
C LEU A 226 -2.26 11.78 -7.05
N VAL A 227 -1.71 10.70 -7.62
CA VAL A 227 -0.41 10.68 -8.29
C VAL A 227 -0.64 10.52 -9.78
N THR A 228 -0.22 11.49 -10.57
CA THR A 228 -0.28 11.43 -12.04
C THR A 228 1.12 11.55 -12.62
N SER A 229 1.45 10.77 -13.63
CA SER A 229 2.75 10.81 -14.30
C SER A 229 2.64 10.56 -15.80
N GLY A 230 3.61 11.10 -16.55
CA GLY A 230 3.77 10.84 -17.98
C GLY A 230 4.29 9.43 -18.30
N LEU A 231 4.90 8.75 -17.32
CA LEU A 231 5.30 7.34 -17.40
C LEU A 231 4.53 6.52 -16.35
N PRO A 232 4.28 5.22 -16.59
CA PRO A 232 3.71 4.35 -15.55
C PRO A 232 4.64 4.24 -14.33
N VAL A 233 4.15 4.63 -13.16
CA VAL A 233 4.86 4.49 -11.86
C VAL A 233 4.14 3.46 -10.98
N SER A 234 4.80 2.92 -9.96
CA SER A 234 4.16 2.02 -8.98
C SER A 234 4.07 2.70 -7.61
N LEU A 235 2.98 2.49 -6.87
CA LEU A 235 2.65 3.25 -5.66
C LEU A 235 2.13 2.32 -4.56
N VAL A 236 2.65 2.47 -3.35
CA VAL A 236 2.13 1.83 -2.14
C VAL A 236 1.89 2.88 -1.07
N THR A 237 0.93 2.62 -0.18
CA THR A 237 0.64 3.46 0.99
C THR A 237 0.61 2.62 2.25
N LEU A 238 1.22 3.15 3.30
CA LEU A 238 1.08 2.63 4.65
C LEU A 238 0.47 3.72 5.53
N ARG A 239 -0.48 3.31 6.36
CA ARG A 239 -0.99 4.13 7.45
C ARG A 239 -0.39 3.67 8.77
N GLU A 240 0.27 4.57 9.45
CA GLU A 240 0.75 4.41 10.81
C GLU A 240 -0.33 4.78 11.84
N SER A 241 -0.38 4.04 12.95
CA SER A 241 -1.10 4.41 14.17
C SER A 241 -0.31 3.91 15.40
N GLY A 242 0.50 4.78 16.00
CA GLY A 242 1.45 4.38 17.04
C GLY A 242 2.50 3.43 16.48
N SER A 243 2.63 2.22 17.04
CA SER A 243 3.50 1.17 16.52
C SER A 243 2.83 0.26 15.48
N ASN A 244 1.56 0.49 15.15
CA ASN A 244 0.82 -0.33 14.20
C ASN A 244 0.87 0.27 12.81
N TYR A 245 1.02 -0.57 11.80
CA TYR A 245 0.94 -0.20 10.39
C TYR A 245 -0.23 -0.91 9.72
N THR A 246 -0.85 -0.24 8.76
CA THR A 246 -1.90 -0.82 7.91
C THR A 246 -1.55 -0.50 6.46
N SER A 247 -1.47 -1.53 5.62
CA SER A 247 -1.43 -1.33 4.17
C SER A 247 -2.83 -0.94 3.69
N LEU A 248 -2.90 0.11 2.88
CA LEU A 248 -4.13 0.52 2.21
C LEU A 248 -3.93 0.37 0.69
N PRO A 249 -5.00 0.15 -0.08
CA PRO A 249 -4.87 -0.04 -1.52
C PRO A 249 -4.41 1.24 -2.21
N SER A 250 -3.56 1.08 -3.23
CA SER A 250 -3.41 2.04 -4.32
C SER A 250 -4.41 1.68 -5.44
N VAL A 251 -5.09 2.71 -5.95
CA VAL A 251 -6.19 2.54 -6.88
C VAL A 251 -5.79 3.21 -8.18
N CYS A 252 -5.55 2.43 -9.22
CA CYS A 252 -5.33 2.96 -10.56
C CYS A 252 -6.60 3.64 -11.07
N ASP A 253 -6.45 4.52 -12.05
CA ASP A 253 -7.62 5.04 -12.77
C ASP A 253 -8.42 3.87 -13.37
N ALA A 254 -9.74 4.01 -13.41
CA ALA A 254 -10.63 3.03 -14.03
C ALA A 254 -10.45 3.05 -15.57
N VAL A 255 -9.30 2.61 -16.05
CA VAL A 255 -9.16 2.17 -17.43
C VAL A 255 -10.02 0.91 -17.56
N SER A 256 -10.64 0.71 -18.72
CA SER A 256 -11.68 -0.27 -19.09
C SER A 256 -11.40 -1.77 -18.83
N VAL A 257 -10.41 -2.09 -17.99
CA VAL A 257 -9.93 -3.43 -17.66
C VAL A 257 -10.32 -3.86 -16.23
N GLN A 258 -10.74 -2.97 -15.33
CA GLN A 258 -11.36 -3.39 -14.07
C GLN A 258 -12.80 -3.87 -14.33
N THR A 259 -12.97 -5.19 -14.43
CA THR A 259 -14.28 -5.85 -14.58
C THR A 259 -14.99 -6.07 -13.23
N ALA A 260 -14.26 -5.95 -12.11
CA ALA A 260 -14.82 -6.11 -10.77
C ALA A 260 -15.71 -4.93 -10.42
N ARG A 261 -17.03 -5.15 -10.53
CA ARG A 261 -18.10 -4.25 -10.07
C ARG A 261 -18.38 -4.39 -8.57
N ASP A 262 -17.85 -5.45 -7.96
CA ASP A 262 -18.03 -5.76 -6.56
C ASP A 262 -16.68 -5.74 -5.84
N ILE A 263 -16.59 -5.01 -4.73
CA ILE A 263 -15.50 -5.15 -3.76
C ILE A 263 -15.99 -6.09 -2.66
N VAL A 264 -15.24 -7.13 -2.34
CA VAL A 264 -15.57 -8.06 -1.25
C VAL A 264 -14.63 -7.83 -0.08
N PHE A 265 -15.21 -7.64 1.10
CA PHE A 265 -14.51 -7.60 2.38
C PHE A 265 -14.81 -8.90 3.11
N PRO A 266 -13.88 -9.87 3.10
CA PRO A 266 -14.14 -11.22 3.62
C PRO A 266 -14.31 -11.26 5.14
N ARG A 267 -14.10 -10.12 5.82
CA ARG A 267 -14.31 -10.00 7.25
C ARG A 267 -14.94 -8.66 7.63
N VAL A 268 -16.00 -8.76 8.43
CA VAL A 268 -16.64 -7.69 9.17
C VAL A 268 -16.87 -8.20 10.59
N ALA A 269 -16.66 -7.32 11.57
CA ALA A 269 -17.02 -7.55 12.96
C ALA A 269 -17.55 -6.25 13.57
N ASP A 270 -18.63 -6.38 14.36
CA ASP A 270 -19.20 -5.29 15.15
C ASP A 270 -19.62 -5.81 16.53
N GLY A 271 -19.41 -5.00 17.56
CA GLY A 271 -19.88 -5.31 18.91
C GLY A 271 -18.84 -5.93 19.81
N VAL A 272 -19.28 -6.54 20.90
CA VAL A 272 -18.41 -7.07 21.95
C VAL A 272 -18.18 -8.57 21.78
N PHE A 273 -16.90 -8.96 21.73
CA PHE A 273 -16.43 -10.35 21.67
C PHE A 273 -15.48 -10.58 22.86
N GLY A 274 -16.01 -11.14 23.95
CA GLY A 274 -15.27 -11.21 25.22
C GLY A 274 -14.95 -9.81 25.74
N ASP A 275 -13.69 -9.54 26.07
CA ASP A 275 -13.24 -8.24 26.59
C ASP A 275 -12.88 -7.22 25.50
N LEU A 276 -13.13 -7.57 24.22
CA LEU A 276 -12.77 -6.73 23.08
C LEU A 276 -14.02 -6.18 22.41
N ARG A 277 -14.01 -4.88 22.12
CA ARG A 277 -14.97 -4.25 21.23
C ARG A 277 -14.40 -4.17 19.83
N TYR A 278 -15.16 -4.67 18.86
CA TYR A 278 -14.83 -4.62 17.45
C TYR A 278 -15.67 -3.58 16.71
N ARG A 279 -15.01 -2.89 15.78
CA ARG A 279 -15.62 -2.05 14.74
C ARG A 279 -15.01 -2.39 13.41
N THR A 280 -15.75 -2.21 12.33
CA THR A 280 -15.20 -2.34 10.97
C THR A 280 -15.30 -1.01 10.26
N ALA A 281 -14.15 -0.49 9.81
CA ALA A 281 -14.10 0.66 8.93
C ALA A 281 -14.06 0.20 7.47
N PHE A 282 -14.94 0.74 6.63
CA PHE A 282 -14.93 0.58 5.19
C PHE A 282 -14.43 1.87 4.55
N LEU A 283 -13.33 1.75 3.82
CA LEU A 283 -12.76 2.84 3.03
C LEU A 283 -13.05 2.57 1.56
N LEU A 284 -13.67 3.52 0.86
CA LEU A 284 -13.94 3.46 -0.57
C LEU A 284 -13.25 4.63 -1.27
N LEU A 285 -12.56 4.36 -2.38
CA LEU A 285 -11.85 5.34 -3.17
C LEU A 285 -12.39 5.36 -4.59
N ASN A 286 -12.65 6.56 -5.10
CA ASN A 286 -13.13 6.77 -6.46
C ASN A 286 -12.09 7.55 -7.26
N ASN A 287 -11.21 6.80 -7.94
CA ASN A 287 -10.23 7.36 -8.86
C ASN A 287 -10.84 7.57 -10.26
N SER A 288 -12.02 8.18 -10.35
CA SER A 288 -12.64 8.60 -11.62
C SER A 288 -13.15 10.04 -11.55
N ASP A 289 -13.45 10.63 -12.71
CA ASP A 289 -13.87 12.03 -12.83
C ASP A 289 -15.36 12.28 -12.52
N ALA A 290 -16.12 11.22 -12.23
CA ALA A 290 -17.54 11.30 -11.87
C ALA A 290 -17.80 10.66 -10.50
N PRO A 291 -18.76 11.17 -9.70
CA PRO A 291 -19.16 10.51 -8.47
C PRO A 291 -19.76 9.13 -8.76
N ARG A 292 -19.70 8.24 -7.76
CA ARG A 292 -20.19 6.86 -7.86
C ARG A 292 -21.21 6.56 -6.81
N GLU A 293 -22.37 6.06 -7.24
CA GLU A 293 -23.32 5.42 -6.35
C GLU A 293 -22.92 3.95 -6.16
N ALA A 294 -22.84 3.52 -4.92
CA ALA A 294 -22.56 2.14 -4.56
C ALA A 294 -23.48 1.67 -3.44
N THR A 295 -23.63 0.36 -3.29
CA THR A 295 -24.38 -0.25 -2.19
C THR A 295 -23.44 -1.13 -1.38
N LEU A 296 -23.23 -0.77 -0.11
CA LEU A 296 -22.58 -1.63 0.88
C LEU A 296 -23.64 -2.59 1.45
N GLU A 297 -23.42 -3.88 1.29
CA GLU A 297 -24.24 -4.96 1.84
C GLU A 297 -23.42 -5.79 2.81
N ILE A 298 -24.00 -6.14 3.94
CA ILE A 298 -23.32 -6.84 5.03
C ILE A 298 -24.08 -8.13 5.32
N PHE A 299 -23.33 -9.22 5.40
CA PHE A 299 -23.84 -10.58 5.56
C PHE A 299 -23.19 -11.22 6.78
N ASN A 300 -23.92 -12.11 7.46
CA ASN A 300 -23.37 -12.95 8.52
C ASN A 300 -22.56 -14.12 7.92
N LEU A 301 -22.07 -15.02 8.77
CA LEU A 301 -21.29 -16.19 8.34
C LEU A 301 -22.11 -17.23 7.56
N ASP A 302 -23.43 -17.24 7.72
CA ASP A 302 -24.35 -18.15 7.02
C ASP A 302 -24.79 -17.59 5.65
N GLY A 303 -24.50 -16.31 5.37
CA GLY A 303 -24.85 -15.62 4.13
C GLY A 303 -26.16 -14.81 4.20
N ASP A 304 -26.83 -14.77 5.35
CA ASP A 304 -27.99 -13.91 5.57
C ASP A 304 -27.56 -12.47 5.83
N VAL A 305 -28.47 -11.51 5.57
CA VAL A 305 -28.20 -10.09 5.84
C VAL A 305 -27.94 -9.84 7.33
N MET A 306 -26.90 -9.08 7.64
CA MET A 306 -26.46 -8.78 9.01
C MET A 306 -26.57 -7.28 9.27
N PRO A 307 -27.60 -6.80 10.00
CA PRO A 307 -27.72 -5.41 10.36
C PRO A 307 -26.58 -4.98 11.29
N VAL A 308 -26.00 -3.82 11.00
CA VAL A 308 -25.07 -3.11 11.88
C VAL A 308 -25.44 -1.63 11.91
N THR A 309 -24.95 -0.90 12.91
CA THR A 309 -25.17 0.54 12.99
C THR A 309 -23.97 1.28 12.40
N ILE A 310 -24.22 2.13 11.40
CA ILE A 310 -23.23 3.07 10.82
C ILE A 310 -23.82 4.47 10.93
N GLY A 311 -23.13 5.35 11.67
CA GLY A 311 -23.66 6.67 12.00
C GLY A 311 -24.97 6.58 12.80
N ALA A 312 -26.05 7.13 12.25
CA ALA A 312 -27.39 7.09 12.87
C ALA A 312 -28.30 5.98 12.31
N THR A 313 -27.80 5.17 11.38
CA THR A 313 -28.62 4.19 10.64
C THR A 313 -28.22 2.78 11.02
N SER A 314 -29.20 1.97 11.45
CA SER A 314 -29.04 0.53 11.63
C SER A 314 -29.68 -0.19 10.44
N ALA A 315 -28.86 -0.84 9.62
CA ALA A 315 -29.29 -1.55 8.42
C ALA A 315 -28.24 -2.60 8.02
N ALA A 316 -28.61 -3.53 7.14
CA ALA A 316 -27.67 -4.44 6.49
C ALA A 316 -27.26 -3.98 5.09
N ARG A 317 -27.89 -2.91 4.58
CA ARG A 317 -27.65 -2.33 3.26
C ARG A 317 -27.60 -0.82 3.35
N PHE A 318 -26.54 -0.22 2.80
CA PHE A 318 -26.30 1.22 2.82
C PHE A 318 -26.02 1.68 1.39
N ARG A 319 -26.87 2.59 0.87
CA ARG A 319 -26.58 3.31 -0.37
C ARG A 319 -25.64 4.46 -0.07
N VAL A 320 -24.58 4.57 -0.85
CA VAL A 320 -23.52 5.54 -0.61
C VAL A 320 -23.07 6.20 -1.90
N ASN A 321 -22.74 7.48 -1.80
CA ASN A 321 -22.12 8.25 -2.86
C ASN A 321 -20.63 8.43 -2.55
N VAL A 322 -19.76 8.00 -3.45
CA VAL A 322 -18.31 8.23 -3.38
C VAL A 322 -17.95 9.37 -4.34
N PRO A 323 -17.53 10.54 -3.84
CA PRO A 323 -17.25 11.71 -4.68
C PRO A 323 -16.23 11.46 -5.78
N ALA A 324 -16.34 12.16 -6.91
CA ALA A 324 -15.33 12.15 -7.96
C ALA A 324 -13.97 12.54 -7.39
N ARG A 325 -12.92 11.81 -7.76
CA ARG A 325 -11.55 12.01 -7.24
C ARG A 325 -11.46 12.08 -5.71
N GLY A 326 -12.37 11.41 -5.01
CA GLY A 326 -12.52 11.46 -3.55
C GLY A 326 -12.58 10.10 -2.89
N ALA A 327 -12.92 10.11 -1.61
CA ALA A 327 -13.06 8.91 -0.80
C ALA A 327 -14.21 9.02 0.20
N LEU A 328 -14.70 7.86 0.64
CA LEU A 328 -15.70 7.72 1.69
C LEU A 328 -15.18 6.74 2.75
N GLU A 329 -15.24 7.15 4.02
CA GLU A 329 -15.00 6.27 5.16
C GLU A 329 -16.33 6.06 5.90
N LEU A 330 -16.70 4.80 6.12
CA LEU A 330 -17.82 4.36 6.93
C LEU A 330 -17.26 3.51 8.08
N GLU A 331 -17.85 3.57 9.26
CA GLU A 331 -17.42 2.73 10.38
C GLU A 331 -18.65 2.23 11.14
N THR A 332 -18.66 0.94 11.45
CA THR A 332 -19.66 0.36 12.35
C THR A 332 -19.45 0.87 13.78
N ASP A 333 -20.51 1.06 14.56
CA ASP A 333 -20.42 1.76 15.85
C ASP A 333 -19.88 0.89 17.00
N GLY A 334 -19.77 -0.42 16.78
CA GLY A 334 -19.24 -1.39 17.73
C GLY A 334 -20.19 -1.67 18.88
N ARG A 335 -21.50 -1.49 18.67
CA ARG A 335 -22.51 -1.63 19.73
C ARG A 335 -23.39 -2.87 19.61
N SER A 336 -23.22 -3.71 18.59
CA SER A 336 -23.92 -4.99 18.57
C SER A 336 -23.68 -5.81 19.86
N ASP A 337 -24.76 -6.32 20.42
CA ASP A 337 -24.76 -7.19 21.60
C ASP A 337 -25.83 -8.29 21.42
N PRO A 338 -25.43 -9.57 21.28
CA PRO A 338 -24.05 -10.06 21.24
C PRO A 338 -23.28 -9.52 20.01
N GLY A 339 -21.94 -9.57 20.06
CA GLY A 339 -21.10 -9.23 18.91
C GLY A 339 -21.45 -10.06 17.67
N VAL A 340 -21.41 -9.42 16.50
CA VAL A 340 -21.77 -10.02 15.21
C VAL A 340 -20.57 -10.01 14.25
N ALA A 341 -20.42 -11.08 13.47
CA ALA A 341 -19.32 -11.23 12.52
C ALA A 341 -19.82 -11.83 11.21
N GLY A 342 -19.12 -11.49 10.13
CA GLY A 342 -19.49 -11.92 8.79
C GLY A 342 -18.58 -11.32 7.73
N TRP A 343 -19.15 -10.96 6.58
CA TRP A 343 -18.46 -10.38 5.44
C TRP A 343 -19.31 -9.27 4.82
N ALA A 344 -18.72 -8.48 3.94
CA ALA A 344 -19.44 -7.43 3.23
C ALA A 344 -19.07 -7.37 1.75
N ARG A 345 -19.98 -6.79 0.98
CA ARG A 345 -19.79 -6.51 -0.43
C ARG A 345 -20.16 -5.06 -0.72
N VAL A 346 -19.40 -4.39 -1.55
CA VAL A 346 -19.77 -3.11 -2.15
C VAL A 346 -20.04 -3.34 -3.62
N ALA A 347 -21.30 -3.22 -4.02
CA ALA A 347 -21.71 -3.30 -5.42
C ALA A 347 -21.74 -1.89 -6.03
N CYS A 348 -21.09 -1.71 -7.18
CA CYS A 348 -21.08 -0.48 -7.94
C CYS A 348 -21.08 -0.79 -9.44
N GLU A 349 -21.79 0.00 -10.25
CA GLU A 349 -21.82 -0.22 -11.70
C GLU A 349 -20.44 -0.01 -12.36
N GLN A 350 -19.56 0.76 -11.70
CA GLN A 350 -18.23 1.09 -12.18
C GLN A 350 -17.19 0.86 -11.07
N PRO A 351 -15.92 0.59 -11.42
CA PRO A 351 -14.93 0.19 -10.45
C PRO A 351 -14.68 1.23 -9.36
N LEU A 352 -14.57 0.75 -8.13
CA LEU A 352 -14.07 1.47 -6.96
C LEU A 352 -12.87 0.70 -6.42
N GLY A 353 -11.97 1.40 -5.73
CA GLY A 353 -11.04 0.74 -4.81
C GLY A 353 -11.57 0.77 -3.39
N GLY A 354 -11.10 -0.12 -2.53
CA GLY A 354 -11.49 -0.06 -1.13
C GLY A 354 -10.79 -1.04 -0.21
N ALA A 355 -10.94 -0.79 1.10
CA ALA A 355 -10.41 -1.62 2.17
C ALA A 355 -11.44 -1.79 3.29
N GLY A 356 -11.54 -3.00 3.83
CA GLY A 356 -12.27 -3.31 5.05
C GLY A 356 -11.26 -3.50 6.18
N ILE A 357 -11.39 -2.71 7.25
CA ILE A 357 -10.41 -2.65 8.33
C ILE A 357 -11.14 -2.96 9.65
N PRO A 358 -11.15 -4.23 10.08
CA PRO A 358 -11.58 -4.60 11.43
C PRO A 358 -10.62 -4.01 12.47
N ARG A 359 -11.17 -3.43 13.52
CA ARG A 359 -10.44 -2.81 14.64
C ARG A 359 -10.95 -3.42 15.93
N GLY A 360 -10.09 -4.09 16.68
CA GLY A 360 -10.38 -4.60 18.02
C GLY A 360 -9.62 -3.81 19.07
N GLY A 361 -10.29 -3.42 20.15
CA GLY A 361 -9.66 -2.78 21.31
C GLY A 361 -10.27 -3.29 22.61
N ARG A 362 -9.45 -3.37 23.67
CA ARG A 362 -9.95 -3.62 25.03
C ARG A 362 -10.82 -2.45 25.47
N TYR A 363 -11.97 -2.77 26.06
CA TYR A 363 -12.91 -1.79 26.58
C TYR A 363 -12.65 -1.47 28.05
#